data_AF-A0A124I878-F1
#
_entry.id   AF-A0A124I878-F1
#
_cell.length_a   1.000
_cell.length_b   1.000
_cell.length_c   1.000
_cell.angle_alpha   90.00
_cell.angle_beta   90.00
_cell.angle_gamma   90.00
#
_symmetry.space_group_name_H-M   'P 1'
#
loop_
_entity.id
_entity.type
_entity.pdbx_description
1 polymer ?
#
loop_
_entity_poly.entity_id
_entity_poly.type
_entity_poly.pdbx_seq_one_letter_code
_entity_poly.pdbx_strand_id
1 'polypeptide(L)'
;MTAPRSWPLWPLALAAALTAAGCSNSPDTTSSASPRASAPQPSSPPTTRPSPTAPSPTSAFCLDLDAFQVGVVTFRSDVGAAIEGQPLDFEDLRTRAVLIARMGEEMKADAPQDIADEFRVVLKAIDTSARGLKKGAKVRDVVDPLYGERNLPAFDAVNDYDCDASQE
;
A
#
# COMPACT_ATOMS: atom_id res chain seq x y z
N MET A 1 28.03 -36.75 30.96
CA MET A 1 29.06 -36.27 30.02
C MET A 1 28.42 -35.16 29.21
N THR A 2 28.84 -33.93 29.48
CA THR A 2 28.19 -32.68 29.05
C THR A 2 29.16 -31.96 28.13
N ALA A 3 28.72 -31.53 26.94
CA ALA A 3 29.52 -30.70 26.04
C ALA A 3 28.73 -29.45 25.67
N PRO A 4 29.27 -28.23 25.90
CA PRO A 4 28.61 -26.98 25.57
C PRO A 4 28.86 -26.62 24.10
N ARG A 5 27.80 -26.25 23.37
CA ARG A 5 27.92 -25.66 22.03
C ARG A 5 27.98 -24.14 22.17
N SER A 6 29.19 -23.63 22.03
CA SER A 6 29.58 -22.23 22.00
C SER A 6 29.05 -21.53 20.73
N TRP A 7 28.30 -20.45 20.91
CA TRP A 7 28.02 -19.47 19.86
C TRP A 7 29.23 -18.56 19.64
N PRO A 8 29.61 -18.26 18.38
CA PRO A 8 30.49 -17.14 18.11
C PRO A 8 29.70 -15.82 18.13
N LEU A 9 30.07 -14.95 19.06
CA LEU A 9 29.79 -13.51 19.02
C LEU A 9 30.83 -12.81 18.13
N TRP A 10 30.38 -11.68 17.55
CA TRP A 10 31.13 -10.49 17.11
C TRP A 10 31.71 -10.40 15.68
N PRO A 11 31.96 -9.16 15.17
CA PRO A 11 31.25 -7.88 15.36
C PRO A 11 31.18 -7.04 14.04
N LEU A 12 30.72 -5.78 14.18
CA LEU A 12 31.10 -4.56 13.43
C LEU A 12 30.01 -3.86 12.60
N ALA A 13 29.84 -2.60 13.00
CA ALA A 13 28.99 -1.55 12.47
C ALA A 13 29.46 -1.03 11.10
N LEU A 14 28.53 -0.45 10.35
CA LEU A 14 28.80 0.70 9.49
C LEU A 14 27.59 1.63 9.48
N ALA A 15 27.72 2.79 10.12
CA ALA A 15 26.77 3.88 10.04
C ALA A 15 27.02 4.65 8.74
N ALA A 16 26.01 4.73 7.86
CA ALA A 16 26.04 5.61 6.70
C ALA A 16 25.22 6.87 7.03
N ALA A 17 25.93 7.97 7.30
CA ALA A 17 25.37 9.31 7.40
C ALA A 17 25.03 9.81 5.99
N LEU A 18 23.74 9.98 5.68
CA LEU A 18 23.30 10.69 4.49
C LEU A 18 23.18 12.18 4.82
N THR A 19 24.23 12.94 4.51
CA THR A 19 24.19 14.41 4.47
C THR A 19 23.44 14.84 3.21
N ALA A 20 22.20 15.28 3.36
CA ALA A 20 21.49 16.04 2.33
C ALA A 20 21.93 17.51 2.42
N ALA A 21 22.84 17.90 1.54
CA ALA A 21 23.15 19.30 1.26
C ALA A 21 23.07 19.51 -0.25
N GLY A 22 22.18 20.40 -0.69
CA GLY A 22 22.11 20.78 -2.10
C GLY A 22 20.84 21.52 -2.53
N CYS A 23 20.51 22.64 -1.88
CA CYS A 23 19.70 23.67 -2.52
C CYS A 23 20.56 24.28 -3.65
N SER A 24 20.17 24.10 -4.91
CA SER A 24 20.88 24.70 -6.05
C SER A 24 20.39 26.13 -6.30
N ASN A 25 21.35 27.05 -6.36
CA ASN A 25 21.22 28.50 -6.45
C ASN A 25 20.60 29.00 -7.78
N SER A 26 19.88 30.11 -7.67
CA SER A 26 19.55 31.09 -8.73
C SER A 26 20.80 31.75 -9.35
N PRO A 27 20.69 32.45 -10.49
CA PRO A 27 20.54 33.91 -10.36
C PRO A 27 19.64 34.61 -11.40
N ASP A 28 19.09 35.74 -10.96
CA ASP A 28 18.55 36.84 -11.76
C ASP A 28 19.58 37.35 -12.79
N THR A 29 19.12 37.61 -14.02
CA THR A 29 19.70 38.67 -14.86
C THR A 29 18.58 39.51 -15.47
N THR A 30 18.46 40.71 -14.93
CA THR A 30 17.77 41.85 -15.50
C THR A 30 18.37 42.19 -16.86
N SER A 31 17.55 42.20 -17.91
CA SER A 31 17.90 42.87 -19.16
C SER A 31 16.74 43.75 -19.60
N SER A 32 16.84 45.04 -19.25
CA SER A 32 15.97 46.10 -19.75
C SER A 32 16.50 46.56 -21.10
N ALA A 33 15.75 46.32 -22.17
CA ALA A 33 15.86 47.06 -23.43
C ALA A 33 14.61 46.84 -24.31
N SER A 34 13.85 47.91 -24.54
CA SER A 34 12.94 48.12 -25.68
C SER A 34 13.20 49.56 -26.17
N PRO A 35 12.81 50.00 -27.40
CA PRO A 35 11.84 49.40 -28.33
C PRO A 35 12.27 49.42 -29.83
N ARG A 36 11.58 48.68 -30.73
CA ARG A 36 11.38 49.13 -32.12
C ARG A 36 10.20 48.43 -32.81
N ALA A 37 9.38 49.22 -33.49
CA ALA A 37 8.15 48.85 -34.21
C ALA A 37 8.39 48.33 -35.64
N SER A 38 7.57 47.37 -36.10
CA SER A 38 6.79 47.33 -37.38
C SER A 38 6.37 45.89 -37.77
N ALA A 39 5.14 45.75 -38.28
CA ALA A 39 4.32 44.54 -38.60
C ALA A 39 4.77 43.74 -39.87
N PRO A 40 4.00 42.76 -40.47
CA PRO A 40 2.83 41.94 -40.04
C PRO A 40 2.99 40.39 -40.22
N GLN A 41 1.99 39.63 -39.74
CA GLN A 41 1.61 38.19 -39.89
C GLN A 41 2.33 37.25 -40.89
N PRO A 42 2.45 35.94 -40.57
CA PRO A 42 1.41 35.00 -41.04
C PRO A 42 0.99 33.89 -40.05
N SER A 43 -0.18 33.35 -40.34
CA SER A 43 -0.91 32.27 -39.68
C SER A 43 -0.07 31.05 -39.32
N SER A 44 -0.20 30.58 -38.09
CA SER A 44 0.16 29.21 -37.68
C SER A 44 -1.08 28.57 -37.05
N PRO A 45 -1.39 27.30 -37.37
CA PRO A 45 -2.51 26.58 -36.75
C PRO A 45 -2.28 26.49 -35.25
N PRO A 46 -3.32 26.49 -34.40
CA PRO A 46 -3.13 26.21 -32.99
C PRO A 46 -2.63 24.76 -32.88
N THR A 47 -1.34 24.60 -32.63
CA THR A 47 -0.82 23.39 -32.00
C THR A 47 -1.63 23.21 -30.73
N THR A 48 -2.56 22.26 -30.74
CA THR A 48 -3.20 21.74 -29.55
C THR A 48 -2.08 21.24 -28.67
N ARG A 49 -1.60 22.10 -27.78
CA ARG A 49 -0.86 21.67 -26.59
C ARG A 49 -1.75 20.61 -25.95
N PRO A 50 -1.30 19.36 -25.74
CA PRO A 50 -2.06 18.48 -24.87
C PRO A 50 -2.19 19.24 -23.56
N SER A 51 -3.44 19.60 -23.21
CA SER A 51 -3.74 20.04 -21.87
C SER A 51 -3.10 18.99 -20.95
N PRO A 52 -2.33 19.38 -19.93
CA PRO A 52 -2.03 18.43 -18.88
C PRO A 52 -3.39 17.95 -18.40
N THR A 53 -3.69 16.67 -18.64
CA THR A 53 -4.82 16.00 -18.03
C THR A 53 -4.69 16.31 -16.56
N ALA A 54 -5.58 17.15 -16.03
CA ALA A 54 -5.61 17.42 -14.62
C ALA A 54 -5.71 16.03 -13.96
N PRO A 55 -4.88 15.72 -12.94
CA PRO A 55 -5.04 14.45 -12.25
C PRO A 55 -6.50 14.36 -11.83
N SER A 56 -7.18 13.33 -12.33
CA SER A 56 -8.54 13.02 -11.90
C SER A 56 -8.55 13.02 -10.37
N PRO A 57 -9.63 13.52 -9.74
CA PRO A 57 -9.68 13.56 -8.28
C PRO A 57 -9.49 12.13 -7.74
N THR A 58 -8.34 11.89 -7.11
CA THR A 58 -8.05 10.60 -6.45
C THR A 58 -9.13 10.38 -5.40
N SER A 59 -9.85 9.27 -5.49
CA SER A 59 -10.89 8.95 -4.51
C SER A 59 -10.26 8.74 -3.12
N ALA A 60 -11.00 9.03 -2.05
CA ALA A 60 -10.51 8.82 -0.68
C ALA A 60 -10.10 7.35 -0.46
N PHE A 61 -10.85 6.41 -1.04
CA PHE A 61 -10.50 4.99 -1.06
C PHE A 61 -9.09 4.74 -1.61
N CYS A 62 -8.75 5.35 -2.74
CA CYS A 62 -7.48 5.16 -3.41
C CYS A 62 -6.29 5.78 -2.66
N LEU A 63 -6.51 6.81 -1.85
CA LEU A 63 -5.46 7.39 -1.02
C LEU A 63 -5.00 6.42 0.09
N ASP A 64 -5.93 5.61 0.60
CA ASP A 64 -5.67 4.67 1.71
C ASP A 64 -5.44 3.22 1.25
N LEU A 65 -5.69 2.92 -0.04
CA LEU A 65 -5.64 1.57 -0.58
C LEU A 65 -4.27 0.90 -0.42
N ASP A 66 -3.18 1.58 -0.77
CA ASP A 66 -1.83 1.01 -0.68
C ASP A 66 -1.50 0.58 0.76
N ALA A 67 -1.85 1.43 1.73
CA ALA A 67 -1.63 1.14 3.14
C ALA A 67 -2.47 -0.07 3.59
N PHE A 68 -3.72 -0.14 3.13
CA PHE A 68 -4.60 -1.28 3.39
C PHE A 68 -4.04 -2.57 2.77
N GLN A 69 -3.64 -2.56 1.50
CA GLN A 69 -3.07 -3.71 0.79
C GLN A 69 -1.83 -4.24 1.50
N VAL A 70 -0.88 -3.36 1.85
CA VAL A 70 0.32 -3.75 2.60
C VAL A 70 -0.05 -4.39 3.94
N GLY A 71 -1.02 -3.81 4.65
CA GLY A 71 -1.53 -4.36 5.90
C GLY A 71 -2.11 -5.77 5.71
N VAL A 72 -2.98 -5.95 4.72
CA VAL A 72 -3.61 -7.23 4.39
C VAL A 72 -2.57 -8.29 4.01
N VAL A 73 -1.62 -7.96 3.12
CA VAL A 73 -0.57 -8.89 2.68
C VAL A 73 0.29 -9.34 3.86
N THR A 74 0.73 -8.39 4.70
CA THR A 74 1.56 -8.69 5.86
C THR A 74 0.82 -9.57 6.85
N PHE A 75 -0.43 -9.23 7.17
CA PHE A 75 -1.26 -10.03 8.07
C PHE A 75 -1.51 -11.44 7.54
N ARG A 76 -1.84 -11.59 6.24
CA ARG A 76 -1.99 -12.90 5.61
C ARG A 76 -0.70 -13.70 5.71
N SER A 77 0.43 -13.11 5.34
CA SER A 77 1.75 -13.76 5.41
C SER A 77 2.04 -14.32 6.80
N ASP A 78 1.84 -13.51 7.85
CA ASP A 78 2.11 -13.93 9.23
C ASP A 78 1.15 -15.03 9.70
N VAL A 79 -0.12 -15.00 9.28
CA VAL A 79 -1.06 -16.10 9.51
C VAL A 79 -0.65 -17.35 8.71
N GLY A 80 -0.20 -17.17 7.47
CA GLY A 80 0.24 -18.22 6.56
C GLY A 80 1.44 -19.01 7.07
N ALA A 81 2.32 -18.39 7.86
CA ALA A 81 3.44 -19.07 8.51
C ALA A 81 3.00 -20.28 9.37
N ALA A 82 1.77 -20.28 9.89
CA ALA A 82 1.23 -21.42 10.63
C ALA A 82 0.89 -22.64 9.77
N ILE A 83 0.72 -22.46 8.45
CA ILE A 83 0.59 -23.58 7.51
C ILE A 83 1.91 -24.38 7.48
N GLU A 84 3.04 -23.69 7.64
CA GLU A 84 4.38 -24.28 7.71
C GLU A 84 4.73 -24.80 9.11
N GLY A 85 3.79 -24.76 10.06
CA GLY A 85 3.96 -25.21 11.43
C GLY A 85 4.62 -24.19 12.36
N GLN A 86 4.80 -22.93 11.93
CA GLN A 86 5.29 -21.88 12.80
C GLN A 86 4.22 -21.48 13.84
N PRO A 87 4.62 -21.16 15.08
CA PRO A 87 3.68 -20.68 16.08
C PRO A 87 3.15 -19.29 15.71
N LEU A 88 1.86 -19.07 15.91
CA LEU A 88 1.22 -17.77 15.72
C LEU A 88 1.40 -16.88 16.96
N ASP A 89 1.79 -15.61 16.74
CA ASP A 89 1.70 -14.58 17.76
C ASP A 89 0.28 -14.01 17.80
N PHE A 90 -0.57 -14.58 18.66
CA PHE A 90 -1.98 -14.19 18.72
C PHE A 90 -2.21 -12.74 19.15
N GLU A 91 -1.33 -12.16 19.97
CA GLU A 91 -1.52 -10.80 20.47
C GLU A 91 -1.22 -9.79 19.37
N ASP A 92 -0.07 -9.95 18.72
CA ASP A 92 0.34 -9.11 17.61
C ASP A 92 -0.62 -9.24 16.42
N LEU A 93 -0.96 -10.46 16.02
CA LEU A 93 -1.89 -10.70 14.91
C LEU A 93 -3.28 -10.10 15.16
N ARG A 94 -3.80 -10.17 16.39
CA ARG A 94 -5.08 -9.51 16.73
C ARG A 94 -4.98 -8.00 16.61
N THR A 95 -3.88 -7.43 17.10
CA THR A 95 -3.67 -5.98 17.05
C THR A 95 -3.62 -5.50 15.60
N ARG A 96 -2.86 -6.20 14.74
CA ARG A 96 -2.81 -5.89 13.30
C ARG A 96 -4.16 -6.06 12.62
N ALA A 97 -4.88 -7.16 12.91
CA ALA A 97 -6.21 -7.38 12.33
C ALA A 97 -7.20 -6.26 12.69
N VAL A 98 -7.16 -5.74 13.93
CA VAL A 98 -7.99 -4.60 14.36
C VAL A 98 -7.63 -3.33 13.58
N LEU A 99 -6.34 -3.06 13.38
CA LEU A 99 -5.89 -1.88 12.62
C LEU A 99 -6.36 -1.95 11.17
N ILE A 100 -6.17 -3.10 10.52
CA ILE A 100 -6.57 -3.32 9.12
C ILE A 100 -8.09 -3.25 8.99
N ALA A 101 -8.83 -3.92 9.87
CA ALA A 101 -10.29 -3.91 9.84
C ALA A 101 -10.85 -2.50 10.04
N ARG A 102 -10.26 -1.71 10.95
CA ARG A 102 -10.66 -0.32 11.15
C ARG A 102 -10.43 0.53 9.90
N MET A 103 -9.23 0.48 9.33
CA MET A 103 -8.89 1.20 8.11
C MET A 103 -9.85 0.82 6.98
N GLY A 104 -10.07 -0.47 6.76
CA GLY A 104 -10.96 -0.92 5.70
C GLY A 104 -12.42 -0.56 5.93
N GLU A 105 -12.92 -0.58 7.17
CA GLU A 105 -14.31 -0.12 7.45
C GLU A 105 -14.46 1.40 7.21
N GLU A 106 -13.42 2.20 7.46
CA GLU A 106 -13.41 3.64 7.12
C GLU A 106 -13.44 3.83 5.59
N MET A 107 -12.71 3.02 4.82
CA MET A 107 -12.67 3.07 3.35
C MET A 107 -13.93 2.51 2.66
N LYS A 108 -14.65 1.60 3.32
CA LYS A 108 -15.72 0.77 2.72
C LYS A 108 -16.87 1.56 2.10
N ALA A 109 -17.15 2.77 2.60
CA ALA A 109 -18.21 3.62 2.05
C ALA A 109 -17.82 4.22 0.69
N ASP A 110 -16.52 4.46 0.47
CA ASP A 110 -15.96 5.10 -0.71
C ASP A 110 -15.38 4.10 -1.72
N ALA A 111 -15.51 2.79 -1.44
CA ALA A 111 -15.03 1.73 -2.31
C ALA A 111 -15.71 1.80 -3.70
N PRO A 112 -14.94 1.85 -4.79
CA PRO A 112 -15.46 1.80 -6.15
C PRO A 112 -16.33 0.55 -6.41
N GLN A 113 -17.36 0.68 -7.26
CA GLN A 113 -18.36 -0.37 -7.45
C GLN A 113 -17.79 -1.68 -8.01
N ASP A 114 -16.73 -1.59 -8.80
CA ASP A 114 -16.02 -2.69 -9.43
C ASP A 114 -15.14 -3.52 -8.48
N ILE A 115 -14.86 -3.02 -7.26
CA ILE A 115 -14.09 -3.74 -6.23
C ILE A 115 -14.81 -3.87 -4.87
N ALA A 116 -15.95 -3.20 -4.71
CA ALA A 116 -16.62 -3.08 -3.42
C ALA A 116 -17.03 -4.42 -2.80
N ASP A 117 -17.38 -5.43 -3.61
CA ASP A 117 -17.80 -6.74 -3.11
C ASP A 117 -16.60 -7.56 -2.62
N GLU A 118 -15.52 -7.60 -3.39
CA GLU A 118 -14.25 -8.23 -3.03
C GLU A 118 -13.67 -7.58 -1.77
N PHE A 119 -13.71 -6.25 -1.69
CA PHE A 119 -13.26 -5.50 -0.52
C PHE A 119 -14.04 -5.89 0.75
N ARG A 120 -15.37 -6.03 0.66
CA ARG A 120 -16.20 -6.53 1.79
C ARG A 120 -15.88 -7.97 2.15
N VAL A 121 -15.59 -8.82 1.18
CA VAL A 121 -15.17 -10.21 1.42
C VAL A 121 -13.85 -10.24 2.19
N VAL A 122 -12.86 -9.44 1.78
CA VAL A 122 -11.57 -9.32 2.47
C VAL A 122 -11.75 -8.86 3.92
N LEU A 123 -12.54 -7.81 4.16
CA LEU A 123 -12.81 -7.32 5.52
C LEU A 123 -13.46 -8.39 6.40
N LYS A 124 -14.45 -9.09 5.87
CA LYS A 124 -15.13 -10.18 6.58
C LYS A 124 -14.20 -11.35 6.88
N ALA A 125 -13.32 -11.70 5.94
CA ALA A 125 -12.35 -12.76 6.11
C ALA A 125 -11.33 -12.42 7.21
N ILE A 126 -10.84 -11.18 7.25
CA ILE A 126 -9.94 -10.68 8.29
C ILE A 126 -10.61 -10.71 9.67
N ASP A 127 -11.85 -10.20 9.79
CA ASP A 127 -12.61 -10.27 11.05
C ASP A 127 -12.83 -11.72 11.50
N THR A 128 -13.16 -12.62 10.57
CA THR A 128 -13.35 -14.05 10.87
C THR A 128 -12.04 -14.69 11.38
N SER A 129 -10.93 -14.44 10.69
CA SER A 129 -9.60 -14.93 11.11
C SER A 129 -9.21 -14.37 12.48
N ALA A 130 -9.44 -13.08 12.72
CA ALA A 130 -9.14 -12.40 13.98
C ALA A 130 -9.93 -12.98 15.16
N ARG A 131 -11.21 -13.32 14.96
CA ARG A 131 -12.02 -14.03 15.98
C ARG A 131 -11.51 -15.45 16.25
N GLY A 132 -10.84 -16.05 15.27
CA GLY A 132 -10.15 -17.33 15.37
C GLY A 132 -8.86 -17.27 16.19
N LEU A 133 -8.17 -16.13 16.23
CA LEU A 133 -6.98 -15.94 17.07
C LEU A 133 -7.39 -15.97 18.54
N LYS A 134 -7.39 -17.13 19.21
CA LYS A 134 -7.65 -17.26 20.65
C LYS A 134 -7.04 -18.54 21.18
N LYS A 135 -6.81 -18.58 22.51
CA LYS A 135 -6.25 -19.76 23.17
C LYS A 135 -7.11 -20.99 22.87
N GLY A 136 -6.48 -22.05 22.37
CA GLY A 136 -7.13 -23.32 22.04
C GLY A 136 -7.87 -23.35 20.69
N ALA A 137 -7.79 -22.29 19.88
CA ALA A 137 -8.27 -22.32 18.51
C ALA A 137 -7.41 -23.22 17.62
N LYS A 138 -8.01 -23.75 16.55
CA LYS A 138 -7.28 -24.52 15.55
C LYS A 138 -6.64 -23.55 14.56
N VAL A 139 -5.46 -23.91 14.05
CA VAL A 139 -4.78 -23.14 12.99
C VAL A 139 -5.72 -22.89 11.80
N ARG A 140 -6.50 -23.91 11.39
CA ARG A 140 -7.51 -23.78 10.34
C ARG A 140 -8.55 -22.69 10.60
N ASP A 141 -8.92 -22.42 11.85
CA ASP A 141 -9.92 -21.39 12.17
C ASP A 141 -9.39 -19.98 11.86
N VAL A 142 -8.07 -19.81 11.81
CA VAL A 142 -7.37 -18.55 11.49
C VAL A 142 -7.00 -18.50 10.00
N VAL A 143 -6.55 -19.63 9.45
CA VAL A 143 -6.01 -19.73 8.08
C VAL A 143 -7.11 -19.87 7.02
N ASP A 144 -8.10 -20.74 7.21
CA ASP A 144 -9.13 -21.03 6.20
C ASP A 144 -9.88 -19.78 5.73
N PRO A 145 -10.20 -18.78 6.58
CA PRO A 145 -10.82 -17.54 6.12
C PRO A 145 -9.95 -16.75 5.13
N LEU A 146 -8.63 -16.84 5.21
CA LEU A 146 -7.70 -16.05 4.40
C LEU A 146 -7.19 -16.78 3.15
N TYR A 147 -7.13 -18.11 3.20
CA TYR A 147 -6.54 -18.96 2.17
C TYR A 147 -7.53 -19.93 1.54
N GLY A 148 -8.77 -19.99 2.03
CA GLY A 148 -9.81 -20.84 1.46
C GLY A 148 -10.18 -20.41 0.05
N GLU A 149 -10.48 -21.41 -0.80
CA GLU A 149 -10.78 -21.23 -2.24
C GLU A 149 -11.86 -20.18 -2.52
N ARG A 150 -12.81 -19.98 -1.58
CA ARG A 150 -13.90 -19.01 -1.73
C ARG A 150 -13.47 -17.56 -1.57
N ASN A 151 -12.46 -17.30 -0.74
CA ASN A 151 -12.06 -15.93 -0.38
C ASN A 151 -10.79 -15.51 -1.12
N LEU A 152 -9.94 -16.47 -1.52
CA LEU A 152 -8.66 -16.20 -2.19
C LEU A 152 -8.79 -15.24 -3.39
N PRO A 153 -9.76 -15.40 -4.32
CA PRO A 153 -9.89 -14.49 -5.45
C PRO A 153 -10.18 -13.03 -5.05
N ALA A 154 -10.89 -12.81 -3.95
CA ALA A 154 -11.17 -11.46 -3.46
C ALA A 154 -9.92 -10.80 -2.88
N PHE A 155 -9.05 -11.56 -2.23
CA PHE A 155 -7.77 -11.03 -1.79
C PHE A 155 -6.84 -10.70 -2.95
N ASP A 156 -6.80 -11.54 -3.98
CA ASP A 156 -5.99 -11.30 -5.17
C ASP A 156 -6.51 -10.05 -5.91
N ALA A 157 -7.83 -9.95 -6.09
CA ALA A 157 -8.46 -8.77 -6.68
C ALA A 157 -8.14 -7.48 -5.91
N VAL A 158 -8.26 -7.47 -4.58
CA VAL A 158 -7.95 -6.28 -3.78
C VAL A 158 -6.46 -5.96 -3.79
N ASN A 159 -5.57 -6.95 -3.83
CA ASN A 159 -4.12 -6.75 -3.90
C ASN A 159 -3.67 -6.18 -5.24
N ASP A 160 -4.30 -6.63 -6.33
CA ASP A 160 -3.94 -6.24 -7.69
C ASP A 160 -4.76 -5.03 -8.19
N TYR A 161 -5.73 -4.56 -7.38
CA TYR A 161 -6.55 -3.42 -7.74
C TYR A 161 -5.70 -2.16 -7.83
N ASP A 162 -5.76 -1.54 -9.01
CA ASP A 162 -5.11 -0.29 -9.32
C ASP A 162 -6.17 0.79 -9.57
N CYS A 163 -6.03 1.88 -8.83
CA CYS A 163 -6.92 3.03 -8.89
C CYS A 163 -6.75 3.88 -10.17
N ASP A 164 -5.67 3.67 -10.91
CA ASP A 164 -5.45 4.32 -12.21
C ASP A 164 -6.12 3.56 -13.36
N ALA A 165 -6.28 2.23 -13.23
CA ALA A 165 -6.87 1.36 -14.24
C ALA A 165 -8.41 1.31 -14.20
N SER A 166 -9.02 1.77 -13.12
CA SER A 166 -10.47 1.72 -12.84
C SER A 166 -11.22 2.99 -13.28
N GLN A 167 -10.54 3.92 -13.97
CA GLN A 167 -11.08 5.21 -14.42
C GLN A 167 -11.35 5.31 -15.92
N GLU A 168 -11.28 4.20 -16.67
CA GLU A 168 -11.60 4.13 -18.11
C GLU A 168 -13.08 3.78 -18.40
#